data_AF-A0A3D8HPZ4-F1
#
_entry.id   AF-A0A3D8HPZ4-F1
#
_cell.length_a   1.000
_cell.length_b   1.000
_cell.length_c   1.000
_cell.angle_alpha   90.00
_cell.angle_beta   90.00
_cell.angle_gamma   90.00
#
_symmetry.space_group_name_H-M   'P 1'
#
loop_
_entity.id
_entity.type
_entity.pdbx_description
1 polymer ?
#
loop_
_entity_poly.entity_id
_entity_poly.type
_entity_poly.pdbx_seq_one_letter_code
_entity_poly.pdbx_strand_id
1 'polypeptide(L)'
;MKDLGYLGEARKKWQGWQKEGWQKHKKWQIFKWIFLLLCAQELLLASAPQFTWSKDLHLQKEQNYRAQIVLESTQKPLVLRWTLYKNYGLVMHIRYDKFNYQTILYTDYQRADFALPLGDNPKPMLHIFFKDFSEQKAHLRLYIEGAGASVAQENL
;
A
#
# COMPACT_ATOMS: atom_id res chain seq x y z
N MET A 1 -42.68 -47.76 47.74
CA MET A 1 -41.73 -46.74 48.21
C MET A 1 -40.41 -46.74 47.41
N LYS A 2 -40.44 -46.96 46.08
CA LYS A 2 -39.23 -47.01 45.21
C LYS A 2 -39.18 -45.87 44.17
N ASP A 3 -40.27 -45.16 43.93
CA ASP A 3 -40.36 -44.12 42.89
C ASP A 3 -39.61 -42.82 43.20
N LEU A 4 -39.39 -42.50 44.47
CA LEU A 4 -38.73 -41.25 44.87
C LEU A 4 -37.21 -41.24 44.59
N GLY A 5 -36.56 -42.42 44.56
CA GLY A 5 -35.13 -42.54 44.26
C GLY A 5 -34.80 -42.31 42.79
N TYR A 6 -35.61 -42.86 41.89
CA TYR A 6 -35.44 -42.74 40.43
C TYR A 6 -35.57 -41.29 39.95
N LEU A 7 -36.51 -40.53 40.52
CA LEU A 7 -36.68 -39.11 40.21
C LEU A 7 -35.48 -38.26 40.66
N GLY A 8 -34.83 -38.64 41.77
CA GLY A 8 -33.62 -37.97 42.27
C GLY A 8 -32.40 -38.15 41.36
N GLU A 9 -32.19 -39.37 40.86
CA GLU A 9 -31.09 -39.66 39.93
C GLU A 9 -31.31 -39.03 38.54
N ALA A 10 -32.55 -39.09 38.03
CA ALA A 10 -32.91 -38.40 36.79
C ALA A 10 -32.65 -36.90 36.91
N ARG A 11 -33.03 -36.27 38.02
CA ARG A 11 -32.80 -34.83 38.27
C ARG A 11 -31.32 -34.47 38.31
N LYS A 12 -30.47 -35.29 38.95
CA LYS A 12 -29.02 -35.06 38.97
C LYS A 12 -28.40 -35.18 37.57
N LYS A 13 -28.81 -36.17 36.78
CA LYS A 13 -28.34 -36.36 35.41
C LYS A 13 -28.73 -35.20 34.49
N TRP A 14 -29.98 -34.73 34.58
CA TRP A 14 -30.46 -33.55 33.85
C TRP A 14 -29.69 -32.28 34.22
N GLN A 15 -29.42 -32.06 35.52
CA GLN A 15 -28.62 -30.92 35.97
C GLN A 15 -27.16 -30.99 35.51
N GLY A 16 -26.58 -32.19 35.39
CA GLY A 16 -25.25 -32.39 34.83
C GLY A 16 -25.17 -32.03 33.34
N TRP A 17 -26.12 -32.54 32.54
CA TRP A 17 -26.21 -32.25 31.10
C TRP A 17 -26.40 -30.75 30.82
N GLN A 18 -27.23 -30.08 31.62
CA GLN A 18 -27.48 -28.65 31.48
C GLN A 18 -26.24 -27.80 31.81
N LYS A 19 -25.47 -28.21 32.84
CA LYS A 19 -24.20 -27.56 33.21
C LYS A 19 -23.13 -27.77 32.14
N GLU A 20 -23.00 -28.97 31.57
CA GLU A 20 -22.05 -29.26 30.50
C GLU A 20 -22.36 -28.49 29.20
N GLY A 21 -23.63 -28.41 28.81
CA GLY A 21 -24.06 -27.61 27.66
C GLY A 21 -23.77 -26.12 27.83
N TRP A 22 -24.04 -25.58 29.03
CA TRP A 22 -23.75 -24.18 29.35
C TRP A 22 -22.24 -23.89 29.36
N GLN A 23 -21.43 -24.82 29.87
CA GLN A 23 -19.97 -24.71 29.84
C GLN A 23 -19.41 -24.76 28.40
N LYS A 24 -19.94 -25.64 27.55
CA LYS A 24 -19.54 -25.69 26.12
C LYS A 24 -19.91 -24.40 25.38
N HIS A 25 -21.12 -23.88 25.58
CA HIS A 25 -21.53 -22.62 24.98
C HIS A 25 -20.67 -21.45 25.45
N LYS A 26 -20.38 -21.37 26.75
CA LYS A 26 -19.51 -20.32 27.31
C LYS A 26 -18.08 -20.40 26.77
N LYS A 27 -17.51 -21.60 26.68
CA LYS A 27 -16.18 -21.83 26.06
C LYS A 27 -16.16 -21.44 24.58
N TRP A 28 -17.21 -21.76 23.82
CA TRP A 28 -17.31 -21.37 22.41
C TRP A 28 -17.45 -19.86 22.22
N GLN A 29 -18.21 -19.18 23.08
CA GLN A 29 -18.31 -17.73 23.07
C GLN A 29 -16.96 -17.08 23.39
N ILE A 30 -16.25 -17.55 24.42
CA ILE A 30 -14.90 -17.07 24.76
C ILE A 30 -13.92 -17.30 23.59
N PHE A 31 -13.96 -18.46 22.97
CA PHE A 31 -13.13 -18.76 21.80
C PHE A 31 -13.42 -17.81 20.63
N LYS A 32 -14.69 -17.51 20.34
CA LYS A 32 -15.07 -16.51 19.33
C LYS A 32 -14.50 -15.13 19.63
N TRP A 33 -14.60 -14.69 20.88
CA TRP A 33 -14.07 -13.39 21.29
C TRP A 33 -12.54 -13.34 21.17
N ILE A 34 -11.84 -14.41 21.57
CA ILE A 34 -10.38 -14.52 21.41
C ILE A 34 -10.00 -14.50 19.93
N PHE A 35 -10.70 -15.25 19.08
CA PHE A 35 -10.45 -15.28 17.64
C PHE A 35 -10.68 -13.91 16.99
N LEU A 36 -11.75 -13.21 17.37
CA LEU A 36 -12.04 -11.87 16.86
C LEU A 36 -11.01 -10.83 17.32
N LEU A 37 -10.49 -10.98 18.54
CA LEU A 37 -9.43 -10.13 19.09
C LEU A 37 -8.09 -10.37 18.39
N LEU A 38 -7.76 -11.64 18.07
CA LEU A 38 -6.59 -12.00 17.25
C LEU A 38 -6.69 -11.44 15.83
N CYS A 39 -7.83 -11.55 15.16
CA CYS A 39 -8.03 -10.96 13.83
C CYS A 39 -7.92 -9.42 13.83
N ALA A 40 -8.35 -8.76 14.91
CA ALA A 40 -8.26 -7.30 15.03
C ALA A 40 -6.81 -6.81 15.19
N GLN A 41 -5.90 -7.63 15.72
CA GLN A 41 -4.48 -7.29 15.85
C GLN A 41 -3.77 -7.24 14.50
N GLU A 42 -4.12 -8.13 13.57
CA GLU A 42 -3.55 -8.15 12.21
C GLU A 42 -3.90 -6.88 11.41
N LEU A 43 -5.07 -6.28 11.66
CA LEU A 43 -5.47 -5.03 11.01
C LEU A 43 -4.65 -3.81 11.47
N LEU A 44 -4.12 -3.83 12.70
CA LEU A 44 -3.29 -2.74 13.23
C LEU A 44 -1.84 -2.80 12.72
N LEU A 45 -1.39 -3.96 12.26
CA LEU A 45 -0.05 -4.17 11.71
C LEU A 45 0.02 -4.01 10.18
N ALA A 46 -1.12 -3.75 9.53
CA ALA A 46 -1.15 -3.40 8.11
C ALA A 46 -0.51 -2.02 7.90
N SER A 47 0.81 -2.00 7.68
CA SER A 47 1.52 -0.77 7.36
C SER A 47 1.14 -0.32 5.94
N ALA A 48 0.41 0.80 5.84
CA ALA A 48 0.23 1.46 4.55
C ALA A 48 1.59 1.94 4.02
N PRO A 49 1.81 1.97 2.69
CA PRO A 49 3.01 2.55 2.10
C PRO A 49 3.16 3.99 2.59
N GLN A 50 4.29 4.28 3.22
CA GLN A 50 4.58 5.61 3.74
C GLN A 50 5.10 6.47 2.59
N PHE A 51 4.16 7.17 1.94
CA PHE A 51 4.51 8.23 1.00
C PHE A 51 4.97 9.47 1.78
N THR A 52 6.24 9.84 1.62
CA THR A 52 6.84 11.00 2.30
C THR A 52 6.68 12.27 1.48
N TRP A 53 6.43 12.15 0.18
CA TRP A 53 6.24 13.27 -0.74
C TRP A 53 5.35 12.89 -1.92
N SER A 54 4.63 13.86 -2.45
CA SER A 54 3.82 13.70 -3.66
C SER A 54 3.78 14.97 -4.50
N LYS A 55 3.73 14.83 -5.82
CA LYS A 55 3.55 15.96 -6.75
C LYS A 55 2.61 15.59 -7.88
N ASP A 56 1.72 16.52 -8.17
CA ASP A 56 0.88 16.49 -9.35
C ASP A 56 1.55 17.34 -10.46
N LEU A 57 1.77 16.74 -11.62
CA LEU A 57 2.64 17.26 -12.66
C LEU A 57 1.97 17.18 -14.03
N HIS A 58 1.87 18.32 -14.71
CA HIS A 58 1.37 18.41 -16.08
C HIS A 58 2.52 18.80 -17.00
N LEU A 59 2.89 17.92 -17.93
CA LEU A 59 4.01 18.14 -18.85
C LEU A 59 3.54 18.28 -20.29
N GLN A 60 4.03 19.32 -20.97
CA GLN A 60 3.97 19.41 -22.43
C GLN A 60 4.98 18.47 -23.07
N LYS A 61 4.78 18.20 -24.37
CA LYS A 61 5.68 17.35 -25.16
C LYS A 61 7.12 17.86 -25.09
N GLU A 62 8.05 16.96 -24.79
CA GLU A 62 9.49 17.27 -24.64
C GLU A 62 9.84 18.27 -23.52
N GLN A 63 8.88 18.69 -22.69
CA GLN A 63 9.14 19.57 -21.56
C GLN A 63 9.88 18.81 -20.45
N ASN A 64 10.94 19.42 -19.92
CA ASN A 64 11.77 18.81 -18.88
C ASN A 64 11.33 19.27 -17.50
N TYR A 65 10.75 18.37 -16.71
CA TYR A 65 10.73 18.55 -15.26
C TYR A 65 12.11 18.17 -14.70
N ARG A 66 12.62 18.99 -13.79
CA ARG A 66 13.92 18.80 -13.14
C ARG A 66 13.74 18.91 -11.64
N ALA A 67 14.38 18.02 -10.90
CA ALA A 67 14.40 18.06 -9.44
C ALA A 67 15.76 17.64 -8.88
N GLN A 68 16.07 18.11 -7.68
CA GLN A 68 17.21 17.65 -6.89
C GLN A 68 16.70 16.76 -5.75
N ILE A 69 17.01 15.48 -5.83
CA ILE A 69 16.69 14.50 -4.79
C ILE A 69 17.81 14.51 -3.76
N VAL A 70 17.48 14.77 -2.51
CA VAL A 70 18.42 14.70 -1.39
C VAL A 70 18.32 13.32 -0.76
N LEU A 71 19.46 12.63 -0.69
CA LEU A 71 19.63 11.40 0.08
C LEU A 71 20.73 11.65 1.11
N GLU A 72 20.37 11.63 2.39
CA GLU A 72 21.27 11.97 3.49
C GLU A 72 21.94 13.35 3.28
N SER A 73 23.17 13.37 2.75
CA SER A 73 23.97 14.56 2.45
C SER A 73 24.30 14.75 0.96
N THR A 74 23.83 13.84 0.08
CA THR A 74 24.10 13.87 -1.36
C THR A 74 22.88 14.37 -2.14
N GLN A 75 23.11 15.24 -3.13
CA GLN A 75 22.09 15.68 -4.07
C GLN A 75 22.25 14.96 -5.40
N LYS A 76 21.17 14.33 -5.86
CA LYS A 76 21.12 13.60 -7.12
C LYS A 76 20.12 14.24 -8.07
N PRO A 77 20.54 14.61 -9.29
CA PRO A 77 19.64 15.24 -10.25
C PRO A 77 18.67 14.22 -10.84
N LEU A 78 17.40 14.60 -10.87
CA LEU A 78 16.31 13.92 -11.57
C LEU A 78 15.84 14.79 -12.73
N VAL A 79 15.67 14.20 -13.91
CA VAL A 79 15.05 14.85 -15.07
C VAL A 79 14.02 13.92 -15.68
N LEU A 80 12.83 14.44 -15.96
CA LEU A 80 11.70 13.72 -16.54
C LEU A 80 11.20 14.47 -17.78
N ARG A 81 10.92 13.74 -18.86
CA ARG A 81 10.18 14.26 -20.02
C ARG A 81 9.45 13.12 -20.71
N TRP A 82 8.44 13.47 -21.52
CA TRP A 82 7.79 12.52 -22.42
C TRP A 82 7.99 12.93 -23.88
N THR A 83 7.99 11.94 -24.78
CA THR A 83 8.36 12.12 -26.20
C THR A 83 7.28 11.68 -27.17
N LEU A 84 6.54 10.63 -26.84
CA LEU A 84 5.51 10.08 -27.70
C LEU A 84 4.31 9.62 -26.88
N TYR A 85 3.12 9.96 -27.35
CA TYR A 85 1.88 9.34 -26.90
C TYR A 85 1.19 8.71 -28.11
N LYS A 86 1.13 7.37 -28.15
CA LYS A 86 0.52 6.61 -29.26
C LYS A 86 -0.05 5.30 -28.72
N ASN A 87 -1.19 4.88 -29.26
CA ASN A 87 -1.89 3.66 -28.82
C ASN A 87 -2.10 3.63 -27.30
N TYR A 88 -2.44 4.80 -26.72
CA TYR A 88 -2.62 5.01 -25.28
C TYR A 88 -1.38 4.79 -24.41
N GLY A 89 -0.21 4.53 -25.00
CA GLY A 89 1.06 4.43 -24.31
C GLY A 89 1.84 5.75 -24.33
N LEU A 90 2.30 6.19 -23.16
CA LEU A 90 3.15 7.36 -22.98
C LEU A 90 4.62 6.94 -22.83
N VAL A 91 5.46 7.33 -23.79
CA VAL A 91 6.90 7.08 -23.74
C VAL A 91 7.57 8.15 -22.88
N MET A 92 8.13 7.71 -21.75
CA MET A 92 8.82 8.54 -20.78
C MET A 92 10.33 8.33 -20.87
N HIS A 93 11.08 9.41 -20.77
CA HIS A 93 12.52 9.41 -20.54
C HIS A 93 12.80 9.97 -19.15
N ILE A 94 13.49 9.18 -18.35
CA ILE A 94 13.87 9.53 -16.98
C ILE A 94 15.38 9.49 -16.90
N ARG A 95 16.00 10.53 -16.36
CA ARG A 95 17.42 10.52 -16.02
C ARG A 95 17.56 10.77 -14.54
N TYR A 96 18.23 9.86 -13.85
CA TYR A 96 18.49 9.97 -12.42
C TYR A 96 19.92 9.58 -12.12
N ASP A 97 20.66 10.46 -11.45
CA ASP A 97 22.05 10.22 -11.02
C ASP A 97 22.94 9.64 -12.13
N LYS A 98 22.90 10.26 -13.32
CA LYS A 98 23.64 9.88 -14.55
C LYS A 98 23.11 8.63 -15.27
N PHE A 99 22.16 7.89 -14.71
CA PHE A 99 21.51 6.77 -15.39
C PHE A 99 20.29 7.24 -16.17
N ASN A 100 20.11 6.72 -17.38
CA ASN A 100 18.95 6.99 -18.22
C ASN A 100 18.04 5.76 -18.25
N TYR A 101 16.75 6.00 -18.13
CA TYR A 101 15.69 5.02 -18.21
C TYR A 101 14.69 5.46 -19.28
N GLN A 102 14.12 4.48 -19.96
CA GLN A 102 13.03 4.68 -20.88
C GLN A 102 11.95 3.65 -20.57
N THR A 103 10.72 4.11 -20.43
CA THR A 103 9.57 3.25 -20.13
C THR A 103 8.34 3.70 -20.92
N ILE A 104 7.36 2.82 -21.03
CA ILE A 104 6.06 3.11 -21.64
C ILE A 104 5.00 2.91 -20.56
N LEU A 105 4.30 3.98 -20.22
CA LEU A 105 3.21 3.95 -19.25
C LEU A 105 1.86 3.90 -19.96
N TYR A 106 0.91 3.17 -19.39
CA TYR A 106 -0.48 3.11 -19.84
C TYR A 106 -1.41 3.53 -18.70
N THR A 107 -2.59 4.03 -18.98
CA THR A 107 -3.54 4.42 -17.91
C THR A 107 -4.20 3.22 -17.21
N ASP A 108 -3.87 1.98 -17.59
CA ASP A 108 -4.36 0.79 -16.92
C ASP A 108 -3.61 0.51 -15.62
N TYR A 109 -4.29 -0.13 -14.67
CA TYR A 109 -3.79 -0.26 -13.30
C TYR A 109 -2.40 -0.91 -13.20
N GLN A 110 -2.08 -1.86 -14.08
CA GLN A 110 -0.84 -2.63 -13.99
C GLN A 110 0.37 -1.97 -14.66
N ARG A 111 0.16 -0.99 -15.54
CA ARG A 111 1.25 -0.36 -16.32
C ARG A 111 1.22 1.16 -16.22
N ALA A 112 0.46 1.68 -15.26
CA ALA A 112 0.40 3.11 -14.96
C ALA A 112 1.64 3.61 -14.23
N ASP A 113 2.40 2.75 -13.58
CA ASP A 113 3.52 3.15 -12.75
C ASP A 113 4.89 2.74 -13.31
N PHE A 114 5.87 3.58 -13.01
CA PHE A 114 7.28 3.22 -13.07
C PHE A 114 7.91 3.53 -11.73
N ALA A 115 8.44 2.50 -11.08
CA ALA A 115 9.18 2.60 -9.83
C ALA A 115 10.69 2.70 -10.09
N LEU A 116 11.32 3.73 -9.54
CA LEU A 116 12.74 3.99 -9.63
C LEU A 116 13.38 3.99 -8.24
N PRO A 117 14.39 3.12 -7.98
CA PRO A 117 15.15 3.21 -6.75
C PRO A 117 15.94 4.52 -6.68
N LEU A 118 15.76 5.27 -5.58
CA LEU A 118 16.51 6.50 -5.35
C LEU A 118 17.84 6.23 -4.64
N GLY A 119 17.88 5.27 -3.72
CA GLY A 119 19.07 4.85 -2.97
C GLY A 119 18.99 3.39 -2.51
N ASP A 120 20.01 2.93 -1.78
CA ASP A 120 20.16 1.50 -1.41
C ASP A 120 19.82 1.20 0.05
N ASN A 121 20.14 2.08 1.01
CA ASN A 121 19.81 1.89 2.42
C ASN A 121 19.60 3.24 3.18
N PRO A 122 18.38 3.56 3.66
CA PRO A 122 17.13 2.90 3.29
C PRO A 122 16.94 2.94 1.77
N LYS A 123 16.01 2.14 1.24
CA LYS A 123 15.79 1.99 -0.20
C LYS A 123 14.52 2.77 -0.64
N PRO A 124 14.51 4.13 -0.63
CA PRO A 124 13.35 4.91 -1.02
C PRO A 124 13.09 4.78 -2.53
N MET A 125 11.82 4.65 -2.91
CA MET A 125 11.37 4.53 -4.30
C MET A 125 10.70 5.81 -4.76
N LEU A 126 11.01 6.25 -5.99
CA LEU A 126 10.20 7.22 -6.72
C LEU A 126 9.22 6.45 -7.61
N HIS A 127 7.93 6.72 -7.44
CA HIS A 127 6.88 6.23 -8.32
C HIS A 127 6.41 7.33 -9.26
N ILE A 128 6.32 7.01 -10.54
CA ILE A 128 5.81 7.91 -11.59
C ILE A 128 4.55 7.29 -12.17
N PHE A 129 3.39 7.82 -11.78
CA PHE A 129 2.10 7.35 -12.28
C PHE A 129 1.63 8.19 -13.46
N PHE A 130 1.27 7.53 -14.56
CA PHE A 130 0.52 8.13 -15.66
C PHE A 130 -0.98 8.07 -15.36
N LYS A 131 -1.60 9.24 -15.21
CA LYS A 131 -3.01 9.35 -14.84
C LYS A 131 -3.90 9.55 -16.06
N ASP A 132 -3.61 10.58 -16.84
CA ASP A 132 -4.32 10.86 -18.07
C ASP A 132 -3.45 11.58 -19.10
N PHE A 133 -4.02 11.72 -20.29
CA PHE A 133 -3.48 12.58 -21.33
C PHE A 133 -4.61 13.44 -21.88
N SER A 134 -4.52 14.74 -21.68
CA SER A 134 -5.51 15.72 -22.14
C SER A 134 -4.82 16.97 -22.66
N GLU A 135 -5.42 17.65 -23.63
CA GLU A 135 -4.89 18.91 -24.20
C GLU A 135 -3.41 18.84 -24.63
N GLN A 136 -2.97 17.69 -25.17
CA GLN A 136 -1.57 17.43 -25.53
C GLN A 136 -0.57 17.55 -24.37
N LYS A 137 -1.04 17.38 -23.13
CA LYS A 137 -0.25 17.33 -21.92
C LYS A 137 -0.41 15.96 -21.26
N ALA A 138 0.70 15.45 -20.74
CA ALA A 138 0.68 14.26 -19.90
C ALA A 138 0.43 14.68 -18.45
N HIS A 139 -0.60 14.08 -17.84
CA HIS A 139 -0.85 14.21 -16.41
C HIS A 139 -0.17 13.07 -15.66
N LEU A 140 0.84 13.44 -14.87
CA LEU A 140 1.67 12.54 -14.09
C LEU A 140 1.48 12.82 -12.60
N ARG A 141 1.53 11.76 -11.79
CA ARG A 141 1.62 11.89 -10.35
C ARG A 141 2.86 11.20 -9.83
N LEU A 142 3.71 11.96 -9.15
CA LEU A 142 4.95 11.50 -8.58
C LEU A 142 4.76 11.24 -7.09
N TYR A 143 5.36 10.17 -6.58
CA TYR A 143 5.41 9.89 -5.14
C TYR A 143 6.79 9.40 -4.73
N ILE A 144 7.25 9.79 -3.55
CA ILE A 144 8.40 9.14 -2.91
C ILE A 144 7.86 8.24 -1.80
N GLU A 145 8.14 6.95 -1.90
CA GLU A 145 7.85 5.94 -0.90
C GLU A 145 9.11 5.65 -0.08
N GLY A 146 8.93 5.56 1.24
CA GLY A 146 10.00 5.24 2.18
C GLY A 146 10.74 6.47 2.72
N ALA A 147 11.53 6.23 3.76
CA ALA A 147 12.33 7.25 4.43
C ALA A 147 13.66 7.49 3.73
N GLY A 148 14.31 8.62 4.04
CA GLY A 148 15.69 8.92 3.62
C GLY A 148 15.83 9.67 2.30
N ALA A 149 14.72 9.95 1.59
CA ALA A 149 14.71 10.80 0.40
C ALA A 149 13.79 12.01 0.58
N SER A 150 14.23 13.17 0.08
CA SER A 150 13.42 14.38 -0.03
C SER A 150 13.74 15.16 -1.30
N VAL A 151 12.89 16.12 -1.64
CA VAL A 151 13.08 17.00 -2.81
C VAL A 151 13.48 18.39 -2.32
N ALA A 152 14.63 18.91 -2.77
CA ALA A 152 15.14 20.22 -2.34
C ALA A 152 14.79 21.37 -3.31
N GLN A 153 14.93 21.13 -4.61
CA GLN A 153 14.66 22.12 -5.65
C GLN A 153 13.95 21.44 -6.81
N GLU A 154 12.98 22.12 -7.40
CA GLU A 154 12.25 21.65 -8.58
C GLU A 154 11.98 22.80 -9.55
N ASN A 155 12.01 22.47 -10.85
CA ASN A 155 11.69 23.42 -11.92
C ASN A 155 11.15 22.72 -13.17
N LEU A 156 10.42 23.49 -13.98
CA LEU A 156 9.80 23.11 -15.25
C LEU A 156 10.51 23.72 -16.46
#